data_AF-A0AAD8BCM5-F1
#
_entry.id   AF-A0AAD8BCM5-F1
#
_cell.length_a   1.000
_cell.length_b   1.000
_cell.length_c   1.000
_cell.angle_alpha   90.00
_cell.angle_beta   90.00
_cell.angle_gamma   90.00
#
_symmetry.space_group_name_H-M   'P 1'
#
loop_
_entity.id
_entity.type
_entity.pdbx_description
1 polymer ?
#
loop_
_entity_poly.entity_id
_entity_poly.type
_entity_poly.pdbx_seq_one_letter_code
_entity_poly.pdbx_strand_id
1 'polypeptide(L)'
;MFPLFVSSLMVTTATLGLYNAARFKSATQSTTYLPYYASLAVDGYDDPDGTHGHCQHTQQELRPWWMVDLRGLFVVEQIKLTN
;
A
#
# COMPACT_ATOMS: atom_id res chain seq x y z
N MET A 1 5.58 3.84 18.14
CA MET A 1 6.01 4.22 16.78
C MET A 1 6.30 2.92 16.02
N PHE A 2 5.26 2.26 15.52
CA PHE A 2 5.41 1.16 14.56
C PHE A 2 5.41 1.77 13.14
N PRO A 3 6.15 1.20 12.18
CA PRO A 3 6.51 1.93 10.96
C PRO A 3 5.28 2.13 10.07
N LEU A 4 5.27 3.27 9.39
CA LEU A 4 4.37 3.55 8.29
C LEU A 4 4.82 2.62 7.15
N PHE A 5 3.89 1.91 6.52
CA PHE A 5 4.19 1.07 5.38
C PHE A 5 3.22 1.43 4.25
N VAL A 6 3.70 2.18 3.28
CA VAL A 6 3.16 2.29 1.92
C VAL A 6 3.61 1.03 1.19
N SER A 7 2.73 0.27 0.54
CA SER A 7 3.06 -1.00 -0.11
C SER A 7 2.60 -1.02 -1.56
N SER A 8 3.56 -1.04 -2.47
CA SER A 8 3.37 -1.21 -3.91
C SER A 8 3.81 -2.61 -4.33
N LEU A 9 2.90 -3.37 -4.95
CA LEU A 9 3.17 -4.70 -5.49
C LEU A 9 3.29 -4.66 -7.01
N MET A 10 4.40 -5.18 -7.54
CA MET A 10 4.63 -5.26 -8.98
C MET A 10 4.48 -6.68 -9.55
N VAL A 11 3.89 -6.79 -10.76
CA VAL A 11 3.63 -8.00 -11.54
C VAL A 11 4.01 -7.74 -13.01
N THR A 12 4.46 -8.74 -13.75
CA THR A 12 4.91 -8.58 -15.14
C THR A 12 3.79 -8.74 -16.16
N THR A 13 3.79 -7.86 -17.17
CA THR A 13 3.21 -8.14 -18.49
C THR A 13 4.33 -8.00 -19.52
N ALA A 14 4.46 -8.97 -20.42
CA ALA A 14 5.53 -9.02 -21.40
C ALA A 14 5.71 -7.68 -22.13
N THR A 15 6.96 -7.19 -22.13
CA THR A 15 7.52 -5.92 -22.65
C THR A 15 7.73 -4.77 -21.62
N LEU A 16 9.00 -4.67 -21.16
CA LEU A 16 9.68 -3.48 -20.61
C LEU A 16 9.26 -2.90 -19.23
N GLY A 17 8.87 -3.72 -18.25
CA GLY A 17 8.88 -3.28 -16.86
C GLY A 17 8.01 -4.11 -15.92
N LEU A 18 8.30 -3.96 -14.63
CA LEU A 18 7.45 -4.39 -13.54
C LEU A 18 6.21 -3.48 -13.49
N TYR A 19 5.00 -4.03 -13.58
CA TYR A 19 3.73 -3.30 -13.52
C TYR A 19 3.14 -3.32 -12.11
N ASN A 20 2.81 -2.16 -11.53
CA ASN A 20 2.21 -2.11 -10.20
C ASN A 20 0.76 -2.59 -10.21
N ALA A 21 0.53 -3.85 -9.84
CA ALA A 21 -0.81 -4.44 -9.79
C ALA A 21 -1.65 -3.93 -8.62
N ALA A 22 -1.01 -3.46 -7.55
CA ALA A 22 -1.70 -2.90 -6.38
C ALA A 22 -2.24 -1.49 -6.61
N ARG A 23 -1.71 -0.73 -7.60
CA ARG A 23 -2.10 0.66 -7.83
C ARG A 23 -3.61 0.78 -8.03
N PHE A 24 -4.22 1.70 -7.28
CA PHE A 24 -5.65 2.00 -7.26
C PHE A 24 -6.56 0.80 -6.96
N LYS A 25 -6.03 -0.26 -6.35
CA LYS A 25 -6.83 -1.39 -5.87
C LYS A 25 -7.48 -1.07 -4.53
N SER A 26 -8.51 -1.84 -4.19
CA SER A 26 -9.16 -1.72 -2.89
C SER A 26 -8.21 -2.18 -1.80
N ALA A 27 -7.99 -1.33 -0.80
CA ALA A 27 -7.17 -1.64 0.35
C ALA A 27 -7.97 -1.50 1.64
N THR A 28 -7.64 -2.35 2.61
CA THR A 28 -8.22 -2.35 3.96
C THR A 28 -7.11 -2.42 4.99
N GLN A 29 -7.39 -1.91 6.18
CA GLN A 29 -6.48 -1.99 7.31
C GLN A 29 -7.26 -2.31 8.58
N SER A 30 -6.57 -2.85 9.58
CA SER A 30 -7.13 -3.26 10.87
C SER A 30 -7.96 -2.16 11.54
N THR A 31 -7.41 -0.96 11.63
CA THR A 31 -8.05 0.23 12.20
C THR A 31 -7.60 1.45 11.44
N THR A 32 -8.41 2.52 11.39
CA THR A 32 -8.03 3.78 10.70
C THR A 32 -7.81 4.89 11.71
N TYR A 33 -6.60 5.47 11.72
CA TYR A 33 -6.38 6.79 12.32
C TYR A 33 -6.74 7.84 11.27
N LEU A 34 -7.85 8.55 11.45
CA LEU A 34 -8.32 9.49 10.45
C LEU A 34 -7.37 10.70 10.32
N PRO A 35 -7.11 11.20 9.10
CA PRO A 35 -7.69 10.81 7.80
C PRO A 35 -6.84 9.81 6.99
N TYR A 36 -5.96 9.02 7.61
CA TYR A 36 -4.95 8.20 6.94
C TYR A 36 -5.49 6.83 6.50
N TYR A 37 -6.28 6.83 5.43
CA TYR A 37 -6.96 5.64 4.91
C TYR A 37 -6.03 4.64 4.23
N ALA A 38 -6.43 3.36 4.24
CA ALA A 38 -5.67 2.25 3.63
C ALA A 38 -5.40 2.45 2.14
N SER A 39 -6.31 3.11 1.42
CA SER A 39 -6.17 3.36 -0.01
C SER A 39 -5.01 4.28 -0.37
N LEU A 40 -4.53 5.11 0.58
CA LEU A 40 -3.42 6.03 0.35
C LEU A 40 -2.13 5.27 0.03
N ALA A 41 -1.92 4.09 0.62
CA ALA A 41 -0.77 3.24 0.31
C ALA A 41 -0.71 2.71 -1.15
N VAL A 42 -1.79 2.86 -1.92
CA VAL A 42 -1.92 2.41 -3.32
C VAL A 42 -2.43 3.51 -4.25
N ASP A 43 -2.42 4.77 -3.81
CA ASP A 43 -2.86 5.93 -4.60
C ASP A 43 -1.85 6.32 -5.69
N GLY A 44 -0.68 5.70 -5.68
CA GLY A 44 0.36 5.85 -6.68
C GLY A 44 1.31 7.03 -6.46
N TYR A 45 1.32 7.59 -5.26
CA TYR A 45 2.35 8.50 -4.75
C TYR A 45 3.25 7.74 -3.76
N ASP A 46 4.54 7.68 -4.06
CA ASP A 46 5.56 7.05 -3.20
C ASP A 46 6.21 8.10 -2.28
N ASP A 47 5.44 9.06 -1.77
CA ASP A 47 5.96 10.13 -0.91
C ASP A 47 6.10 9.63 0.54
N PRO A 48 7.32 9.62 1.12
CA PRO A 48 7.54 9.20 2.50
C PRO A 48 7.06 10.22 3.54
N ASP A 49 6.77 11.46 3.15
CA ASP A 49 6.33 12.48 4.10
C ASP A 49 4.82 12.34 4.39
N GLY A 50 4.51 11.79 5.56
CA GLY A 50 3.13 11.63 6.04
C GLY A 50 2.32 12.93 6.12
N THR A 51 2.96 14.10 6.13
CA THR A 51 2.26 15.40 6.11
C THR A 51 1.70 15.76 4.73
N HIS A 52 2.17 15.12 3.66
CA HIS A 52 1.67 15.34 2.30
C HIS A 52 0.38 14.56 2.00
N GLY A 53 -0.10 13.73 2.94
CA GLY A 53 -1.41 13.08 2.84
C GLY A 53 -1.48 11.82 1.97
N HIS A 54 -0.33 11.21 1.67
CA HIS A 54 -0.23 9.98 0.86
C HIS A 54 0.06 8.71 1.69
N CYS A 55 0.16 8.82 3.01
CA CYS A 55 0.42 7.69 3.90
C CYS A 55 -0.87 7.15 4.52
N GLN A 56 -0.94 5.82 4.72
CA GLN A 56 -1.94 5.20 5.59
C GLN A 56 -1.46 5.16 7.04
N HIS A 57 -2.37 5.11 8.01
CA HIS A 57 -2.01 4.98 9.42
C HIS A 57 -3.09 4.24 10.21
N THR A 58 -2.69 3.19 10.94
CA THR A 58 -3.58 2.47 11.86
C THR A 58 -3.64 3.15 13.23
N GLN A 59 -4.66 2.89 14.03
CA GLN A 59 -4.58 3.24 15.45
C GLN A 59 -3.49 2.42 16.14
N GLN A 60 -3.11 2.81 17.35
CA GLN A 60 -2.21 1.99 18.17
C GLN A 60 -2.93 0.70 18.58
N GLU A 61 -2.42 -0.43 18.09
CA GLU A 61 -2.97 -1.75 18.39
C GLU A 61 -1.86 -2.82 18.41
N LEU A 62 -2.17 -4.00 18.92
CA LEU A 62 -1.17 -5.03 19.22
C LEU A 62 -0.61 -5.72 17.95
N ARG A 63 -1.42 -5.79 16.88
CA ARG A 63 -1.10 -6.47 15.61
C ARG A 63 -1.75 -5.73 14.44
N PRO A 64 -1.29 -4.51 14.12
CA PRO A 64 -1.83 -3.75 13.01
C PRO A 64 -1.57 -4.50 11.70
N TRP A 65 -2.51 -4.43 10.77
CA TRP A 65 -2.37 -5.03 9.45
C TRP A 65 -2.97 -4.12 8.38
N TRP A 66 -2.43 -4.26 7.17
CA TRP A 66 -2.93 -3.65 5.94
C TRP A 66 -2.96 -4.72 4.85
N MET A 67 -3.96 -4.67 3.99
CA MET A 67 -4.20 -5.63 2.93
C MET A 67 -4.72 -4.92 1.67
N VAL A 68 -4.28 -5.37 0.50
CA VAL A 68 -4.82 -4.94 -0.80
C VAL A 68 -5.44 -6.13 -1.54
N ASP A 69 -6.65 -5.92 -2.05
CA ASP A 69 -7.33 -6.86 -2.94
C ASP A 69 -6.99 -6.54 -4.40
N LEU A 70 -6.14 -7.37 -5.00
CA LEU A 70 -5.69 -7.20 -6.38
C LEU A 70 -6.78 -7.51 -7.42
N ARG A 71 -7.89 -8.14 -7.01
CA ARG A 71 -9.00 -8.58 -7.88
C ARG A 71 -8.57 -9.48 -9.04
N GLY A 72 -7.54 -10.28 -8.83
CA GLY A 72 -7.01 -11.22 -9.80
C GLY A 72 -5.91 -12.08 -9.20
N LEU A 73 -5.57 -13.15 -9.91
CA LEU A 73 -4.41 -13.97 -9.58
C LEU A 73 -3.19 -13.36 -10.26
N PHE A 74 -2.17 -13.06 -9.47
CA PHE A 74 -0.93 -12.46 -9.95
C PHE A 74 0.27 -13.25 -9.45
N VAL A 75 1.28 -13.40 -10.30
CA VAL A 75 2.61 -13.84 -9.88
C VAL A 75 3.34 -12.60 -9.36
N VAL A 76 3.65 -12.60 -8.07
CA VAL A 76 4.33 -11.50 -7.39
C VAL A 76 5.83 -11.64 -7.61
N GLU A 77 6.42 -10.67 -8.31
CA GLU A 77 7.88 -10.64 -8.53
C GLU A 77 8.60 -9.68 -7.58
N GLN A 78 7.96 -8.57 -7.20
CA GLN A 78 8.53 -7.59 -6.30
C GLN A 78 7.47 -6.90 -5.44
N ILE A 79 7.79 -6.73 -4.17
CA ILE A 79 7.05 -5.85 -3.24
C ILE A 79 7.99 -4.70 -2.85
N LYS A 80 7.51 -3.46 -3.01
CA LYS A 80 8.22 -2.24 -2.59
C LYS A 80 7.43 -1.60 -1.46
N LEU A 81 8.09 -1.42 -0.31
CA LEU A 81 7.53 -0.69 0.83
C LEU A 81 8.21 0.67 1.00
N THR A 82 7.45 1.72 1.25
CA THR A 82 7.94 3.08 1.56
C THR A 82 7.42 3.49 2.95
N ASN A 83 8.23 4.19 3.75
CA ASN A 83 7.91 4.62 5.11
C ASN A 83 7.80 6.14 5.15
#